data_AF-A0A843D7C3-F1
#
_entry.id   AF-A0A843D7C3-F1
#
_cell.length_a   1.000
_cell.length_b   1.000
_cell.length_c   1.000
_cell.angle_alpha   90.00
_cell.angle_beta   90.00
_cell.angle_gamma   90.00
#
_symmetry.space_group_name_H-M   'P 1'
#
loop_
_entity.id
_entity.type
_entity.pdbx_description
1 polymer ?
#
loop_
_entity_poly.entity_id
_entity_poly.type
_entity_poly.pdbx_seq_one_letter_code
_entity_poly.pdbx_strand_id
1 'polypeptide(L)'
;MNSKLRIAKTISTFTNPPILCIPLFFLISLVLSLNNLWDFPLLELVSLVFTSILPMTIILYWAKKSGNDRDISNRQDRFTPLVVGTVSYFIGFLLCLTLGLHNFLTFLFLCYSINTFIVMIITTRWKISIHTTGLSGPVCALIILLGPIGALFALLYPILIWSRVTLKKHTMAQAIAGGVQGFFLTAIEMFLFISIFNLNVGNIYPFLYVIGFILAIIFTPVVLGILSYRKISNPLIFYLVVIIGFCFFLAVTPIDVTLIYVLVTLASIYISYYAGERFAWNKIIM
;
A
#
# COMPACT_ATOMS: atom_id res chain seq x y z
N MET A 1 2.22 18.95 -22.33
CA MET A 1 2.57 18.18 -21.12
C MET A 1 3.30 16.92 -21.55
N ASN A 2 4.54 16.71 -21.10
CA ASN A 2 5.37 15.54 -21.45
C ASN A 2 4.56 14.24 -21.28
N SER A 3 4.64 13.29 -22.22
CA SER A 3 3.90 12.02 -22.21
C SER A 3 4.05 11.26 -20.89
N LYS A 4 5.25 11.29 -20.30
CA LYS A 4 5.53 10.69 -18.97
C LYS A 4 4.72 11.33 -17.85
N LEU A 5 4.55 12.66 -17.86
CA LEU A 5 3.74 13.36 -16.86
C LEU A 5 2.25 13.04 -17.01
N ARG A 6 1.77 12.81 -18.23
CA ARG A 6 0.39 12.34 -18.47
C ARG A 6 0.18 10.96 -17.87
N ILE A 7 1.09 10.03 -18.13
CA ILE A 7 1.04 8.67 -17.58
C ILE A 7 1.11 8.71 -16.04
N ALA A 8 2.06 9.46 -15.47
CA ALA A 8 2.17 9.61 -14.02
C ALA A 8 0.87 10.18 -13.41
N LYS A 9 0.22 11.17 -14.05
CA LYS A 9 -1.06 11.74 -13.60
C LYS A 9 -2.23 10.76 -13.71
N THR A 10 -2.27 9.95 -14.76
CA THR A 10 -3.26 8.87 -14.90
C THR A 10 -3.10 7.87 -13.76
N ILE A 11 -1.88 7.37 -13.53
CA ILE A 11 -1.60 6.45 -12.42
C ILE A 11 -2.00 7.09 -11.10
N SER A 12 -1.60 8.33 -10.83
CA SER A 12 -1.94 9.01 -9.57
C SER A 12 -3.44 9.17 -9.36
N THR A 13 -4.23 9.31 -10.44
CA THR A 13 -5.69 9.42 -10.35
C THR A 13 -6.30 8.08 -9.95
N PHE A 14 -5.93 6.99 -10.62
CA PHE A 14 -6.47 5.65 -10.36
C PHE A 14 -5.93 5.00 -9.07
N THR A 15 -4.76 5.45 -8.61
CA THR A 15 -4.15 4.98 -7.35
C THR A 15 -4.48 5.88 -6.15
N ASN A 16 -5.44 6.80 -6.30
CA ASN A 16 -6.00 7.46 -5.12
C ASN A 16 -6.60 6.40 -4.19
N PRO A 17 -6.35 6.45 -2.87
CA PRO A 17 -6.70 5.35 -1.97
C PRO A 17 -8.16 4.87 -2.09
N PRO A 18 -9.19 5.75 -2.13
CA PRO A 18 -10.58 5.28 -2.27
C PRO A 18 -10.87 4.57 -3.60
N ILE A 19 -10.17 4.91 -4.69
CA ILE A 19 -10.36 4.25 -5.99
C ILE A 19 -9.60 2.93 -6.02
N LEU A 20 -8.37 2.92 -5.50
CA LEU A 20 -7.52 1.75 -5.45
C LEU A 20 -8.07 0.66 -4.51
N CYS A 21 -8.78 1.05 -3.46
CA CYS A 21 -9.43 0.11 -2.55
C CYS A 21 -10.50 -0.73 -3.26
N ILE A 22 -11.21 -0.20 -4.27
CA ILE A 22 -12.29 -0.91 -4.95
C ILE A 22 -11.84 -2.30 -5.47
N PRO A 23 -10.86 -2.41 -6.40
CA PRO A 23 -10.46 -3.71 -6.91
C PRO A 23 -9.79 -4.60 -5.85
N LEU A 24 -9.06 -4.02 -4.89
CA LEU A 24 -8.33 -4.82 -3.90
C LEU A 24 -9.24 -5.40 -2.82
N PHE A 25 -10.19 -4.62 -2.31
CA PHE A 25 -11.21 -5.13 -1.39
C PHE A 25 -12.19 -6.06 -2.09
N PHE A 26 -12.53 -5.82 -3.36
CA PHE A 26 -13.29 -6.78 -4.16
C PHE A 26 -12.63 -8.15 -4.18
N LEU A 27 -11.32 -8.20 -4.43
CA LEU A 27 -10.57 -9.46 -4.40
C LEU A 27 -10.54 -10.08 -3.00
N ILE A 28 -10.36 -9.28 -1.94
CA ILE A 28 -10.39 -9.77 -0.56
C ILE A 28 -11.76 -10.37 -0.23
N SER A 29 -12.85 -9.66 -0.52
CA SER A 29 -14.23 -10.13 -0.34
C SER A 29 -14.46 -11.43 -1.10
N LEU A 30 -14.01 -11.52 -2.36
CA LEU A 30 -14.15 -12.71 -3.19
C LEU A 30 -13.41 -13.92 -2.59
N VAL A 31 -12.15 -13.72 -2.16
CA VAL A 31 -11.33 -14.77 -1.54
C VAL A 31 -11.97 -15.28 -0.26
N LEU A 32 -12.51 -14.39 0.58
CA LEU A 32 -13.16 -14.76 1.82
C LEU A 32 -14.49 -15.52 1.60
N SER A 33 -15.12 -15.35 0.44
CA SER A 33 -16.40 -15.99 0.09
C SER A 33 -16.27 -17.21 -0.81
N LEU A 34 -15.06 -17.73 -1.08
CA LEU A 34 -14.87 -18.88 -1.97
C LEU A 34 -15.61 -20.15 -1.49
N ASN A 35 -15.74 -20.35 -0.18
CA ASN A 35 -16.46 -21.48 0.39
C ASN A 35 -17.99 -21.29 0.37
N ASN A 36 -18.46 -20.04 0.35
CA ASN A 36 -19.86 -19.69 0.33
C ASN A 36 -20.06 -18.33 -0.37
N LEU A 37 -20.35 -18.38 -1.67
CA LEU A 37 -20.49 -17.17 -2.49
C LEU A 37 -21.65 -16.26 -2.05
N TRP A 38 -22.58 -16.75 -1.23
CA TRP A 38 -23.66 -15.93 -0.65
C TRP A 38 -23.17 -14.90 0.35
N ASP A 39 -21.97 -15.06 0.92
CA ASP A 39 -21.37 -14.08 1.82
C ASP A 39 -20.83 -12.87 1.04
N PHE A 40 -20.49 -13.06 -0.24
CA PHE A 40 -19.80 -12.06 -1.06
C PHE A 40 -20.54 -10.73 -1.18
N PRO A 41 -21.85 -10.68 -1.51
CA PRO A 41 -22.53 -9.40 -1.73
C PRO A 41 -22.52 -8.49 -0.50
N LEU A 42 -22.66 -9.06 0.70
CA LEU A 42 -22.65 -8.29 1.94
C LEU A 42 -21.25 -7.75 2.26
N LEU A 43 -20.22 -8.60 2.18
CA LEU A 43 -18.83 -8.21 2.40
C LEU A 43 -18.38 -7.13 1.41
N GLU A 44 -18.74 -7.31 0.13
CA GLU A 44 -18.38 -6.36 -0.91
C GLU A 44 -19.14 -5.05 -0.78
N LEU A 45 -20.44 -5.08 -0.47
CA LEU A 45 -21.22 -3.87 -0.26
C LEU A 45 -20.64 -3.03 0.88
N VAL A 46 -20.35 -3.65 2.02
CA VAL A 46 -19.77 -2.93 3.18
C VAL A 46 -18.38 -2.40 2.82
N SER A 47 -17.54 -3.21 2.16
CA SER A 47 -16.22 -2.77 1.68
C SER A 47 -16.33 -1.55 0.76
N LEU A 48 -17.10 -1.67 -0.31
CA LEU A 48 -17.27 -0.62 -1.31
C LEU A 48 -17.78 0.68 -0.68
N VAL A 49 -18.75 0.60 0.23
CA VAL A 49 -19.31 1.77 0.91
C VAL A 49 -18.26 2.44 1.80
N PHE A 50 -17.65 1.70 2.74
CA PHE A 50 -16.85 2.30 3.79
C PHE A 50 -15.39 2.55 3.40
N THR A 51 -14.84 1.85 2.41
CA THR A 51 -13.48 2.14 1.93
C THR A 51 -13.41 3.14 0.80
N SER A 52 -14.50 3.28 0.04
CA SER A 52 -14.47 3.93 -1.27
C SER A 52 -15.56 4.99 -1.41
N ILE A 53 -16.84 4.60 -1.45
CA ILE A 53 -17.95 5.53 -1.78
C ILE A 53 -18.11 6.60 -0.71
N LEU A 54 -18.27 6.23 0.56
CA LEU A 54 -18.51 7.16 1.66
C LEU A 54 -17.36 8.17 1.84
N PRO A 55 -16.09 7.76 1.99
CA PRO A 55 -15.01 8.72 2.17
C PRO A 55 -14.82 9.60 0.93
N MET A 56 -14.94 9.03 -0.29
CA MET A 56 -14.77 9.80 -1.52
C MET A 56 -15.89 10.83 -1.71
N THR A 57 -17.14 10.48 -1.46
CA THR A 57 -18.28 11.42 -1.59
C THR A 57 -18.15 12.59 -0.61
N ILE A 58 -17.80 12.31 0.66
CA ILE A 58 -17.57 13.35 1.67
C ILE A 58 -16.40 14.26 1.26
N ILE A 59 -15.27 13.68 0.83
CA ILE A 59 -14.09 14.46 0.42
C ILE A 59 -14.40 15.31 -0.81
N LEU A 60 -15.10 14.77 -1.82
CA LEU A 60 -15.47 15.52 -3.02
C LEU A 60 -16.45 16.65 -2.72
N TYR A 61 -17.43 16.41 -1.85
CA TYR A 61 -18.36 17.44 -1.40
C TYR A 61 -17.64 18.55 -0.62
N TRP A 62 -16.79 18.18 0.32
CA TRP A 62 -15.97 19.11 1.10
C TRP A 62 -15.03 19.94 0.20
N ALA A 63 -14.35 19.30 -0.76
CA ALA A 63 -13.46 19.98 -1.69
C ALA A 63 -14.21 20.99 -2.57
N LYS A 64 -15.40 20.62 -3.09
CA LYS A 64 -16.26 21.51 -3.86
C LYS A 64 -16.70 22.74 -3.04
N LYS A 65 -17.06 22.55 -1.77
CA LYS A 65 -17.52 23.63 -0.89
C LYS A 65 -16.38 24.55 -0.43
N SER A 66 -15.18 24.02 -0.27
CA SER A 66 -14.02 24.76 0.26
C SER A 66 -13.15 25.40 -0.83
N GLY A 67 -13.45 25.17 -2.11
CA GLY A 67 -12.61 25.65 -3.23
C GLY A 67 -11.25 24.94 -3.35
N ASN A 68 -11.07 23.83 -2.61
CA ASN A 68 -9.80 23.10 -2.55
C ASN A 68 -9.67 22.08 -3.69
N ASP A 69 -8.43 21.89 -4.15
CA ASP A 69 -8.10 20.91 -5.18
C ASP A 69 -8.35 19.46 -4.72
N ARG A 70 -8.81 18.62 -5.65
CA ARG A 70 -9.10 17.19 -5.41
C ARG A 70 -7.86 16.36 -5.03
N ASP A 71 -6.66 16.78 -5.43
CA ASP A 71 -5.39 16.17 -5.01
C ASP A 71 -4.74 17.07 -3.96
N ILE A 72 -5.02 16.74 -2.70
CA ILE A 72 -4.68 17.53 -1.53
C ILE A 72 -3.16 17.53 -1.34
N SER A 73 -2.56 18.55 -1.95
CA SER A 73 -1.13 18.68 -2.13
C SER A 73 -0.46 19.24 -0.87
N ASN A 74 -1.16 20.13 -0.17
CA ASN A 74 -0.72 20.75 1.06
C ASN A 74 -0.97 19.84 2.25
N ARG A 75 -0.04 19.82 3.19
CA ARG A 75 -0.12 18.99 4.40
C ARG A 75 -1.25 19.42 5.32
N GLN A 76 -1.50 20.73 5.41
CA GLN A 76 -2.52 21.34 6.27
C GLN A 76 -3.94 20.91 5.88
N ASP A 77 -4.17 20.71 4.58
CA ASP A 77 -5.47 20.32 4.04
C ASP A 77 -5.75 18.81 4.16
N ARG A 78 -4.80 17.99 4.66
CA ARG A 78 -4.92 16.53 4.76
C ARG A 78 -5.64 16.05 6.00
N PHE A 79 -5.78 16.90 7.02
CA PHE A 79 -6.40 16.50 8.28
C PHE A 79 -7.83 16.02 8.05
N THR A 80 -8.66 16.80 7.35
CA THR A 80 -10.06 16.46 7.09
C THR A 80 -10.22 15.12 6.32
N PRO A 81 -9.54 14.87 5.18
CA PRO A 81 -9.60 13.57 4.51
C PRO A 81 -9.18 12.39 5.38
N LEU A 82 -8.16 12.57 6.23
CA LEU A 82 -7.67 11.51 7.09
C LEU A 82 -8.65 11.20 8.22
N VAL A 83 -9.27 12.22 8.82
CA VAL A 83 -10.38 12.04 9.79
C VAL A 83 -11.54 11.31 9.13
N VAL A 84 -11.96 11.76 7.95
CA VAL A 84 -13.07 11.13 7.20
C VAL A 84 -12.75 9.67 6.90
N GLY A 85 -11.53 9.36 6.43
CA GLY A 85 -11.08 8.00 6.20
C GLY A 85 -11.11 7.15 7.47
N THR A 86 -10.41 7.57 8.52
CA THR A 86 -10.37 6.88 9.82
C THR A 86 -11.76 6.60 10.37
N VAL A 87 -12.65 7.61 10.40
CA VAL A 87 -14.01 7.45 10.91
C VAL A 87 -14.83 6.53 10.01
N SER A 88 -14.72 6.65 8.68
CA SER A 88 -15.43 5.77 7.74
C SER A 88 -15.05 4.30 7.94
N TYR A 89 -13.75 4.00 8.01
CA TYR A 89 -13.28 2.63 8.28
C TYR A 89 -13.76 2.12 9.64
N PHE A 90 -13.71 2.96 10.68
CA PHE A 90 -14.18 2.57 12.01
C PHE A 90 -15.69 2.29 12.06
N ILE A 91 -16.51 3.09 11.38
CA ILE A 91 -17.95 2.84 11.27
C ILE A 91 -18.20 1.53 10.51
N GLY A 92 -17.45 1.26 9.42
CA GLY A 92 -17.52 -0.02 8.71
C GLY A 92 -17.21 -1.22 9.62
N PHE A 93 -16.17 -1.11 10.44
CA PHE A 93 -15.84 -2.10 11.48
C PHE A 93 -16.98 -2.33 12.48
N LEU A 94 -17.52 -1.25 13.06
CA LEU A 94 -18.63 -1.36 14.02
C LEU A 94 -19.88 -1.96 13.37
N LEU A 95 -20.21 -1.56 12.14
CA LEU A 95 -21.34 -2.10 11.40
C LEU A 95 -21.17 -3.62 11.21
N CYS A 96 -19.99 -4.08 10.76
CA CYS A 96 -19.70 -5.50 10.64
C CYS A 96 -19.96 -6.26 11.96
N LEU A 97 -19.50 -5.74 13.10
CA LEU A 97 -19.76 -6.36 14.41
C LEU A 97 -21.26 -6.42 14.73
N THR A 98 -22.02 -5.34 14.46
CA THR A 98 -23.48 -5.33 14.69
C THR A 98 -24.24 -6.30 13.78
N LEU A 99 -23.70 -6.58 12.59
CA LEU A 99 -24.21 -7.59 11.66
C LEU A 99 -23.75 -9.02 12.01
N GLY A 100 -23.01 -9.20 13.10
CA GLY A 100 -22.48 -10.50 13.51
C GLY A 100 -21.28 -10.99 12.69
N LEU A 101 -20.71 -10.15 11.83
CA LEU A 101 -19.55 -10.48 11.00
C LEU A 101 -18.28 -10.39 11.86
N HIS A 102 -17.78 -11.54 12.32
CA HIS A 102 -16.55 -11.66 13.10
C HIS A 102 -15.44 -12.30 12.26
N ASN A 103 -15.12 -11.68 11.13
CA ASN A 103 -14.23 -12.25 10.11
C ASN A 103 -13.02 -11.35 9.79
N PHE A 104 -12.13 -11.86 8.94
CA PHE A 104 -10.91 -11.17 8.53
C PHE A 104 -11.14 -9.75 7.99
N LEU A 105 -12.15 -9.56 7.13
CA LEU A 105 -12.47 -8.24 6.55
C LEU A 105 -12.86 -7.22 7.62
N THR A 106 -13.62 -7.66 8.63
CA THR A 106 -14.05 -6.80 9.74
C THR A 106 -12.85 -6.19 10.45
N PHE A 107 -11.88 -7.02 10.82
CA PHE A 107 -10.67 -6.53 11.49
C PHE A 107 -9.71 -5.80 10.54
N LEU A 108 -9.79 -6.05 9.22
CA LEU A 108 -9.09 -5.24 8.24
C LEU A 108 -9.59 -3.78 8.21
N PHE A 109 -10.89 -3.53 8.40
CA PHE A 109 -11.39 -2.17 8.59
C PHE A 109 -10.79 -1.49 9.82
N LEU A 110 -10.66 -2.23 10.93
CA LEU A 110 -10.02 -1.71 12.14
C LEU A 110 -8.54 -1.38 11.88
N CYS A 111 -7.80 -2.26 11.22
CA CYS A 111 -6.42 -1.98 10.78
C CYS A 111 -6.34 -0.70 9.94
N TYR A 112 -7.23 -0.52 8.97
CA TYR A 112 -7.24 0.67 8.13
C TYR A 112 -7.54 1.94 8.92
N SER A 113 -8.46 1.86 9.88
CA SER A 113 -8.77 2.97 10.77
C SER A 113 -7.54 3.38 11.59
N ILE A 114 -6.90 2.42 12.25
CA ILE A 114 -5.69 2.62 13.08
C ILE A 114 -4.54 3.15 12.22
N ASN A 115 -4.27 2.53 11.08
CA ASN A 115 -3.19 2.93 10.18
C ASN A 115 -3.40 4.34 9.61
N THR A 116 -4.63 4.68 9.23
CA THR A 116 -4.96 6.03 8.75
C THR A 116 -4.83 7.06 9.88
N PHE A 117 -5.19 6.69 11.11
CA PHE A 117 -5.02 7.53 12.30
C PHE A 117 -3.53 7.78 12.62
N ILE A 118 -2.69 6.74 12.53
CA ILE A 118 -1.24 6.87 12.69
C ILE A 118 -0.66 7.78 11.61
N VAL A 119 -1.08 7.61 10.35
CA VAL A 119 -0.70 8.51 9.25
C VAL A 119 -1.12 9.96 9.52
N MET A 120 -2.29 10.19 10.11
CA MET A 120 -2.76 11.51 10.52
C MET A 120 -1.81 12.14 11.55
N ILE A 121 -1.40 11.39 12.58
CA ILE A 121 -0.44 11.85 13.59
C ILE A 121 0.90 12.17 12.94
N ILE A 122 1.45 11.28 12.12
CA ILE A 122 2.74 11.48 11.43
C ILE A 122 2.67 12.73 10.54
N THR A 123 1.56 12.91 9.82
CA THR A 123 1.34 14.02 8.89
C THR A 123 1.33 15.39 9.58
N THR A 124 1.17 15.47 10.90
CA THR A 124 1.34 16.75 11.64
C THR A 124 2.79 17.26 11.58
N ARG A 125 3.78 16.35 11.52
CA ARG A 125 5.21 16.68 11.54
C ARG A 125 5.90 16.40 10.21
N TRP A 126 5.53 15.33 9.50
CA TRP A 126 6.21 14.88 8.29
C TRP A 126 5.24 14.35 7.23
N LYS A 127 5.41 14.76 5.97
CA LYS A 127 4.45 14.48 4.88
C LYS A 127 4.60 13.05 4.32
N ILE A 128 4.27 12.05 5.13
CA ILE A 128 4.21 10.64 4.70
C ILE A 128 3.19 10.46 3.55
N SER A 129 3.42 9.46 2.71
CA SER A 129 2.59 9.17 1.54
C SER A 129 1.38 8.32 1.91
N ILE A 130 0.20 8.94 1.90
CA ILE A 130 -1.09 8.29 2.12
C ILE A 130 -1.38 7.29 1.00
N HIS A 131 -1.00 7.60 -0.24
CA HIS A 131 -1.18 6.73 -1.40
C HIS A 131 -0.48 5.38 -1.25
N THR A 132 0.80 5.40 -0.86
CA THR A 132 1.55 4.16 -0.67
C THR A 132 1.10 3.41 0.58
N THR A 133 0.72 4.11 1.65
CA THR A 133 0.09 3.48 2.82
C THR A 133 -1.20 2.74 2.43
N GLY A 134 -2.09 3.43 1.69
CA GLY A 134 -3.37 2.90 1.25
C GLY A 134 -3.25 1.75 0.25
N LEU A 135 -2.16 1.65 -0.51
CA LEU A 135 -1.84 0.48 -1.34
C LEU A 135 -1.32 -0.69 -0.49
N SER A 136 -0.53 -0.41 0.55
CA SER A 136 0.17 -1.45 1.31
C SER A 136 -0.74 -2.27 2.23
N GLY A 137 -1.74 -1.66 2.87
CA GLY A 137 -2.71 -2.38 3.71
C GLY A 137 -3.47 -3.52 2.98
N PRO A 138 -4.17 -3.25 1.86
CA PRO A 138 -4.92 -4.28 1.14
C PRO A 138 -4.01 -5.31 0.49
N VAL A 139 -2.85 -4.89 -0.02
CA VAL A 139 -1.87 -5.83 -0.58
C VAL A 139 -1.32 -6.73 0.52
N CYS A 140 -1.05 -6.20 1.72
CA CYS A 140 -0.66 -7.02 2.87
C CYS A 140 -1.75 -8.03 3.24
N ALA A 141 -3.01 -7.61 3.26
CA ALA A 141 -4.15 -8.51 3.47
C ALA A 141 -4.20 -9.64 2.43
N LEU A 142 -4.01 -9.32 1.15
CA LEU A 142 -3.92 -10.31 0.08
C LEU A 142 -2.69 -11.24 0.25
N ILE A 143 -1.54 -10.74 0.72
CA ILE A 143 -0.38 -11.59 1.04
C ILE A 143 -0.71 -12.57 2.18
N ILE A 144 -1.42 -12.12 3.20
CA ILE A 144 -1.83 -13.00 4.31
C ILE A 144 -2.76 -14.11 3.79
N LEU A 145 -3.71 -13.77 2.90
CA LEU A 145 -4.71 -14.71 2.39
C LEU A 145 -4.20 -15.61 1.25
N LEU A 146 -3.31 -15.11 0.38
CA LEU A 146 -2.92 -15.75 -0.88
C LEU A 146 -1.40 -15.91 -1.06
N GLY A 147 -0.59 -15.49 -0.09
CA GLY A 147 0.87 -15.60 -0.11
C GLY A 147 1.50 -14.98 -1.36
N PRO A 148 2.21 -15.76 -2.19
CA PRO A 148 2.91 -15.24 -3.36
C PRO A 148 1.98 -14.61 -4.39
N ILE A 149 0.76 -15.14 -4.57
CA ILE A 149 -0.23 -14.56 -5.49
C ILE A 149 -0.65 -13.17 -5.00
N GLY A 150 -0.89 -13.03 -3.69
CA GLY A 150 -1.18 -11.74 -3.07
C GLY A 150 -0.02 -10.75 -3.20
N ALA A 151 1.21 -11.24 -3.10
CA ALA A 151 2.42 -10.43 -3.23
C ALA A 151 2.62 -9.85 -4.64
N LEU A 152 2.06 -10.45 -5.70
CA LEU A 152 2.14 -9.90 -7.06
C LEU A 152 1.47 -8.53 -7.17
N PHE A 153 0.43 -8.25 -6.39
CA PHE A 153 -0.21 -6.92 -6.36
C PHE A 153 0.74 -5.83 -5.82
N ALA A 154 1.81 -6.20 -5.12
CA ALA A 154 2.83 -5.28 -4.65
C ALA A 154 3.70 -4.71 -5.77
N LEU A 155 3.64 -5.24 -7.00
CA LEU A 155 4.30 -4.63 -8.18
C LEU A 155 3.76 -3.22 -8.48
N LEU A 156 2.57 -2.89 -7.99
CA LEU A 156 2.02 -1.53 -8.02
C LEU A 156 2.83 -0.54 -7.17
N TYR A 157 3.58 -1.02 -6.19
CA TYR A 157 4.30 -0.19 -5.23
C TYR A 157 5.41 0.68 -5.85
N PRO A 158 6.40 0.12 -6.60
CA PRO A 158 7.39 0.95 -7.28
C PRO A 158 6.76 1.85 -8.36
N ILE A 159 5.67 1.42 -9.01
CA ILE A 159 4.91 2.22 -9.99
C ILE A 159 4.30 3.46 -9.32
N LEU A 160 3.72 3.27 -8.13
CA LEU A 160 3.10 4.33 -7.35
C LEU A 160 4.14 5.32 -6.81
N ILE A 161 5.28 4.82 -6.30
CA ILE A 161 6.42 5.67 -5.90
C ILE A 161 6.85 6.55 -7.08
N TRP A 162 7.01 5.94 -8.26
CA TRP A 162 7.36 6.68 -9.48
C TRP A 162 6.38 7.79 -9.81
N SER A 163 5.08 7.49 -9.84
CA SER A 163 4.05 8.48 -10.11
C SER A 163 4.12 9.66 -9.13
N ARG A 164 4.17 9.38 -7.81
CA ARG A 164 4.13 10.43 -6.78
C ARG A 164 5.38 11.30 -6.76
N VAL A 165 6.56 10.72 -7.01
CA VAL A 165 7.83 11.46 -7.05
C VAL A 165 7.96 12.26 -8.34
N THR A 166 7.59 11.69 -9.49
CA THR A 166 7.64 12.38 -10.79
C THR A 166 6.69 13.58 -10.83
N LEU A 167 5.52 13.46 -10.21
CA LEU A 167 4.57 14.56 -10.02
C LEU A 167 4.98 15.55 -8.91
N LYS A 168 6.14 15.34 -8.27
CA LYS A 168 6.66 16.14 -7.14
C LYS A 168 5.70 16.23 -5.96
N LYS A 169 4.85 15.23 -5.77
CA LYS A 169 3.89 15.18 -4.67
C LYS A 169 4.54 14.72 -3.36
N HIS A 170 5.53 13.85 -3.48
CA HIS A 170 6.31 13.28 -2.39
C HIS A 170 7.79 13.13 -2.76
N THR A 171 8.67 13.12 -1.77
CA THR A 171 10.04 12.62 -1.93
C THR A 171 10.07 11.09 -1.90
N MET A 172 11.18 10.48 -2.32
CA MET A 172 11.38 9.02 -2.22
C MET A 172 11.17 8.52 -0.79
N ALA A 173 11.81 9.17 0.19
CA ALA A 173 11.70 8.79 1.59
C ALA A 173 10.23 8.82 2.07
N GLN A 174 9.47 9.85 1.70
CA GLN A 174 8.06 9.97 2.06
C GLN A 174 7.19 8.88 1.42
N ALA A 175 7.46 8.54 0.15
CA ALA A 175 6.73 7.50 -0.57
C ALA A 175 7.03 6.11 0.00
N ILE A 176 8.31 5.81 0.23
CA ILE A 176 8.77 4.53 0.77
C ILE A 176 8.29 4.34 2.21
N ALA A 177 8.41 5.35 3.07
CA ALA A 177 7.99 5.24 4.46
C ALA A 177 6.48 4.95 4.61
N GLY A 178 5.65 5.50 3.73
CA GLY A 178 4.21 5.18 3.70
C GLY A 178 3.95 3.70 3.43
N GLY A 179 4.66 3.12 2.45
CA GLY A 179 4.50 1.69 2.17
C GLY A 179 5.05 0.79 3.27
N VAL A 180 6.23 1.12 3.81
CA VAL A 180 6.81 0.40 4.96
C VAL A 180 5.86 0.41 6.15
N GLN A 181 5.31 1.58 6.50
CA GLN A 181 4.35 1.70 7.59
C GLN A 181 3.09 0.86 7.32
N GLY A 182 2.49 0.98 6.14
CA GLY A 182 1.28 0.24 5.80
C GLY A 182 1.47 -1.29 5.83
N PHE A 183 2.56 -1.80 5.22
CA PHE A 183 2.83 -3.23 5.16
C PHE A 183 3.06 -3.83 6.56
N PHE A 184 3.96 -3.24 7.35
CA PHE A 184 4.31 -3.82 8.65
C PHE A 184 3.18 -3.68 9.66
N LEU A 185 2.52 -2.51 9.75
CA LEU A 185 1.44 -2.36 10.72
C LEU A 185 0.24 -3.24 10.37
N THR A 186 -0.15 -3.32 9.10
CA THR A 186 -1.25 -4.23 8.72
C THR A 186 -0.91 -5.69 9.01
N ALA A 187 0.32 -6.14 8.76
CA ALA A 187 0.72 -7.49 9.13
C ALA A 187 0.62 -7.72 10.64
N ILE A 188 1.28 -6.87 11.44
CA ILE A 188 1.32 -7.03 12.90
C ILE A 188 -0.11 -6.99 13.49
N GLU A 189 -0.91 -6.00 13.10
CA GLU A 189 -2.28 -5.82 13.59
C GLU A 189 -3.17 -7.00 13.21
N MET A 190 -3.13 -7.47 11.95
CA MET A 190 -3.97 -8.60 11.53
C MET A 190 -3.63 -9.89 12.27
N PHE A 191 -2.34 -10.24 12.43
CA PHE A 191 -1.97 -11.44 13.19
C PHE A 191 -2.32 -11.31 14.68
N LEU A 192 -2.18 -10.12 15.24
CA LEU A 192 -2.60 -9.84 16.61
C LEU A 192 -4.12 -9.99 16.76
N PHE A 193 -4.93 -9.46 15.84
CA PHE A 193 -6.38 -9.60 15.87
C PHE A 193 -6.84 -11.03 15.63
N ILE A 194 -6.23 -11.75 14.69
CA ILE A 194 -6.51 -13.17 14.47
C ILE A 194 -6.28 -13.98 15.76
N SER A 195 -5.18 -13.70 16.47
CA SER A 195 -4.86 -14.37 17.74
C SER A 195 -5.75 -13.95 18.90
N ILE A 196 -6.04 -12.65 19.07
CA ILE A 196 -6.81 -12.15 20.22
C ILE A 196 -8.30 -12.51 20.09
N PHE A 197 -8.85 -12.41 18.88
CA PHE A 197 -10.27 -12.62 18.62
C PHE A 197 -10.60 -14.02 18.10
N ASN A 198 -9.61 -14.92 18.04
CA ASN A 198 -9.75 -16.29 17.54
C ASN A 198 -10.51 -16.36 16.22
N LEU A 199 -10.11 -15.51 15.26
CA LEU A 199 -10.82 -15.40 13.99
C LEU A 199 -10.72 -16.71 13.21
N ASN A 200 -11.86 -17.26 12.80
CA ASN A 200 -11.90 -18.40 11.89
C ASN A 200 -11.65 -17.92 10.47
N VAL A 201 -10.38 -17.65 10.17
CA VAL A 201 -9.91 -17.39 8.81
C VAL A 201 -9.47 -18.73 8.25
N GLY A 202 -9.74 -18.99 6.96
CA GLY A 202 -9.22 -20.17 6.27
C GLY A 202 -7.68 -20.21 6.28
N ASN A 203 -7.08 -21.03 5.43
CA ASN A 203 -5.62 -21.12 5.38
C ASN A 203 -4.98 -19.75 5.06
N ILE A 204 -4.34 -19.15 6.07
CA ILE A 204 -3.52 -17.95 5.93
C ILE A 204 -2.04 -18.35 5.91
N TYR A 205 -1.22 -17.53 5.26
CA TYR A 205 0.22 -17.71 5.29
C TYR A 205 0.79 -17.38 6.68
N PRO A 206 1.80 -18.10 7.18
CA PRO A 206 2.41 -17.81 8.49
C PRO A 206 3.05 -16.43 8.58
N PHE A 207 3.07 -15.82 9.77
CA PHE A 207 3.58 -14.47 9.99
C PHE A 207 4.99 -14.24 9.43
N LEU A 208 5.95 -15.12 9.76
CA LEU A 208 7.33 -15.00 9.26
C LEU A 208 7.41 -15.05 7.73
N TYR A 209 6.51 -15.78 7.09
CA TYR A 209 6.41 -15.89 5.64
C TYR A 209 5.90 -14.58 5.01
N VAL A 210 4.86 -14.00 5.62
CA VAL A 210 4.32 -12.68 5.24
C VAL A 210 5.39 -11.59 5.42
N ILE A 211 6.17 -11.64 6.50
CA ILE A 211 7.31 -10.73 6.71
C ILE A 211 8.37 -10.90 5.61
N GLY A 212 8.66 -12.15 5.21
CA GLY A 212 9.54 -12.43 4.09
C GLY A 212 9.09 -11.71 2.80
N PHE A 213 7.82 -11.82 2.44
CA PHE A 213 7.25 -11.10 1.29
C PHE A 213 7.34 -9.58 1.44
N ILE A 214 7.00 -9.04 2.62
CA ILE A 214 7.08 -7.59 2.87
C ILE A 214 8.52 -7.09 2.69
N LEU A 215 9.50 -7.80 3.26
CA LEU A 215 10.91 -7.47 3.09
C LEU A 215 11.33 -7.53 1.61
N ALA A 216 10.91 -8.57 0.88
CA ALA A 216 11.17 -8.69 -0.55
C ALA A 216 10.61 -7.50 -1.35
N ILE A 217 9.42 -7.01 -0.99
CA ILE A 217 8.74 -5.89 -1.64
C ILE A 217 9.42 -4.55 -1.37
N ILE A 218 9.86 -4.31 -0.13
CA ILE A 218 10.38 -2.99 0.25
C ILE A 218 11.89 -2.86 0.05
N PHE A 219 12.66 -3.96 0.03
CA PHE A 219 14.11 -3.91 0.05
C PHE A 219 14.68 -3.04 -1.09
N THR A 220 14.35 -3.36 -2.33
CA THR A 220 14.91 -2.65 -3.49
C THR A 220 14.49 -1.18 -3.53
N PRO A 221 13.20 -0.81 -3.36
CA PRO A 221 12.79 0.58 -3.22
C PRO A 221 13.51 1.32 -2.09
N VAL A 222 13.71 0.70 -0.93
CA VAL A 222 14.42 1.28 0.23
C VAL A 222 15.89 1.54 -0.12
N VAL A 223 16.60 0.56 -0.67
CA VAL A 223 18.00 0.71 -1.10
C VAL A 223 18.14 1.84 -2.10
N LEU A 224 17.30 1.86 -3.15
CA LEU A 224 17.30 2.92 -4.15
C LEU A 224 16.99 4.29 -3.54
N GLY A 225 16.07 4.35 -2.58
CA GLY A 225 15.74 5.55 -1.82
C GLY A 225 16.93 6.08 -1.01
N ILE A 226 17.66 5.20 -0.31
CA ILE A 226 18.83 5.54 0.51
C ILE A 226 19.97 6.06 -0.37
N LEU A 227 20.32 5.34 -1.43
CA LEU A 227 21.38 5.73 -2.36
C LEU A 227 21.05 7.08 -3.01
N SER A 228 19.79 7.28 -3.41
CA SER A 228 19.30 8.54 -3.98
C SER A 228 19.43 9.70 -2.99
N TYR A 229 19.02 9.47 -1.74
CA TYR A 229 19.08 10.47 -0.69
C TYR A 229 20.52 10.88 -0.36
N ARG A 230 21.44 9.91 -0.34
CA ARG A 230 22.88 10.15 -0.11
C ARG A 230 23.62 10.69 -1.33
N LYS A 231 22.92 10.94 -2.45
CA LYS A 231 23.51 11.34 -3.73
C LYS A 231 24.61 10.37 -4.22
N ILE A 232 24.49 9.09 -3.87
CA ILE A 232 25.39 8.03 -4.33
C ILE A 232 24.83 7.52 -5.65
N SER A 233 25.50 7.88 -6.75
CA SER A 233 25.13 7.48 -8.12
C SER A 233 26.16 6.52 -8.72
N ASN A 234 26.68 5.58 -7.93
CA ASN A 234 27.63 4.58 -8.39
C ASN A 234 26.89 3.26 -8.71
N PRO A 235 26.76 2.88 -9.99
CA PRO A 235 26.04 1.66 -10.37
C PRO A 235 26.64 0.39 -9.76
N LEU A 236 27.97 0.34 -9.59
CA LEU A 236 28.65 -0.82 -9.01
C LEU A 236 28.22 -1.04 -7.54
N ILE A 237 28.10 0.03 -6.75
CA ILE A 237 27.59 -0.06 -5.36
C ILE A 237 26.15 -0.58 -5.36
N PHE A 238 25.32 -0.10 -6.27
CA PHE A 238 23.93 -0.58 -6.39
C PHE A 238 23.89 -2.08 -6.72
N TYR A 239 24.59 -2.53 -7.75
CA TYR A 239 24.61 -3.95 -8.15
C TYR A 239 25.15 -4.83 -7.02
N LEU A 240 26.20 -4.41 -6.32
CA LEU A 240 26.71 -5.15 -5.18
C LEU A 240 25.64 -5.30 -4.07
N VAL A 241 24.96 -4.22 -3.69
CA VAL A 241 23.92 -4.29 -2.64
C VAL A 241 22.75 -5.18 -3.07
N VAL A 242 22.30 -5.07 -4.33
CA VAL A 242 21.21 -5.90 -4.86
C VAL A 242 21.60 -7.38 -4.95
N ILE A 243 22.83 -7.69 -5.39
CA ILE A 243 23.36 -9.06 -5.47
C ILE A 243 23.51 -9.64 -4.06
N ILE A 244 24.11 -8.91 -3.12
CA ILE A 244 24.24 -9.35 -1.72
C ILE A 244 22.87 -9.58 -1.11
N GLY A 245 21.93 -8.65 -1.30
CA GLY A 245 20.54 -8.80 -0.88
C GLY A 245 19.90 -10.05 -1.49
N PHE A 246 20.06 -10.26 -2.80
CA PHE A 246 19.55 -11.43 -3.49
C PHE A 246 20.11 -12.75 -2.94
N CYS A 247 21.44 -12.84 -2.77
CA CYS A 247 22.10 -14.00 -2.18
C CYS A 247 21.62 -14.26 -0.74
N PHE A 248 21.40 -13.20 0.04
CA PHE A 248 20.82 -13.32 1.37
C PHE A 248 19.40 -13.91 1.33
N PHE A 249 18.52 -13.37 0.48
CA PHE A 249 17.16 -13.90 0.31
C PHE A 249 17.17 -15.36 -0.15
N LEU A 250 18.01 -15.72 -1.12
CA LEU A 250 18.18 -17.12 -1.55
C LEU A 250 18.61 -18.05 -0.41
N ALA A 251 19.44 -17.56 0.51
CA ALA A 251 19.98 -18.37 1.60
C ALA A 251 18.99 -18.56 2.77
N VAL A 252 18.08 -17.61 3.00
CA VAL A 252 17.26 -17.57 4.22
C VAL A 252 15.76 -17.57 3.97
N THR A 253 15.32 -17.39 2.72
CA THR A 253 13.89 -17.32 2.39
C THR A 253 13.48 -18.39 1.39
N PRO A 254 12.21 -18.82 1.42
CA PRO A 254 11.63 -19.72 0.44
C PRO A 254 11.69 -19.18 -1.00
N ILE A 255 11.60 -20.09 -1.97
CA ILE A 255 11.81 -19.75 -3.39
C ILE A 255 10.80 -18.72 -3.91
N ASP A 256 9.55 -18.78 -3.47
CA ASP A 256 8.50 -17.85 -3.87
C ASP A 256 8.71 -16.43 -3.31
N VAL A 257 9.19 -16.28 -2.07
CA VAL A 257 9.63 -15.00 -1.51
C VAL A 257 10.78 -14.43 -2.34
N THR A 258 11.74 -15.27 -2.71
CA THR A 258 12.85 -14.89 -3.58
C THR A 258 12.36 -14.46 -4.98
N LEU A 259 11.37 -15.16 -5.56
CA LEU A 259 10.78 -14.79 -6.84
C LEU A 259 10.10 -13.41 -6.76
N ILE A 260 9.36 -13.12 -5.68
CA ILE A 260 8.78 -11.79 -5.47
C ILE A 260 9.86 -10.71 -5.38
N TYR A 261 10.96 -10.98 -4.66
CA TYR A 261 12.10 -10.07 -4.59
C TYR A 261 12.67 -9.76 -5.98
N VAL A 262 12.88 -10.79 -6.81
CA VAL A 262 13.36 -10.64 -8.19
C VAL A 262 12.38 -9.79 -9.02
N LEU A 263 11.09 -10.11 -8.98
CA LEU A 263 10.06 -9.39 -9.76
C LEU A 263 9.97 -7.91 -9.36
N VAL A 264 9.95 -7.60 -8.06
CA VAL A 264 9.91 -6.21 -7.56
C VAL A 264 11.21 -5.47 -7.92
N THR A 265 12.34 -6.15 -7.88
CA THR A 265 13.64 -5.59 -8.28
C THR A 265 13.66 -5.25 -9.77
N LEU A 266 13.24 -6.18 -10.63
CA LEU A 266 13.14 -5.95 -12.08
C LEU A 266 12.17 -4.81 -12.40
N ALA A 267 11.01 -4.77 -11.74
CA ALA A 267 10.05 -3.67 -11.89
C ALA A 267 10.67 -2.32 -11.48
N SER A 268 11.38 -2.27 -10.35
CA SER A 268 12.03 -1.05 -9.86
C SER A 268 13.14 -0.56 -10.80
N ILE A 269 13.94 -1.48 -11.37
CA ILE A 269 14.97 -1.17 -12.36
C ILE A 269 14.32 -0.64 -13.65
N TYR A 270 13.30 -1.33 -14.17
CA TYR A 270 12.60 -0.92 -15.39
C TYR A 270 11.96 0.47 -15.25
N ILE A 271 11.28 0.71 -14.13
CA ILE A 271 10.68 2.02 -13.81
C ILE A 271 11.74 3.10 -13.74
N SER A 272 12.90 2.80 -13.16
CA SER A 272 14.01 3.76 -13.06
C SER A 272 14.51 4.16 -14.45
N TYR A 273 14.76 3.20 -15.35
CA TYR A 273 15.13 3.51 -16.75
C TYR A 273 14.05 4.29 -17.49
N TYR A 274 12.78 3.94 -17.28
CA TYR A 274 11.66 4.63 -17.91
C TYR A 274 11.52 6.08 -17.42
N ALA A 275 11.79 6.35 -16.14
CA ALA A 275 11.47 7.61 -15.51
C ALA A 275 12.31 8.80 -15.99
N GLY A 276 13.59 8.59 -16.35
CA GLY A 276 14.51 9.64 -16.79
C GLY A 276 15.03 10.53 -15.65
N GLU A 277 15.85 11.52 -15.98
CA GLU A 277 16.69 12.28 -15.03
C GLU A 277 15.97 13.01 -13.89
N ARG A 278 14.67 13.26 -14.04
CA ARG A 278 13.84 13.93 -13.02
C ARG A 278 13.44 13.02 -11.87
N PHE A 279 13.65 11.71 -12.02
CA PHE A 279 13.35 10.71 -11.00
C PHE A 279 14.64 10.27 -10.31
N ALA A 280 14.63 10.25 -8.98
CA ALA A 280 15.85 10.09 -8.21
C ALA A 280 16.56 8.74 -8.46
N TRP A 281 15.80 7.64 -8.58
CA TRP A 281 16.38 6.32 -8.84
C TRP A 281 17.06 6.20 -10.21
N ASN A 282 16.63 6.97 -11.21
CA ASN A 282 17.16 6.92 -12.56
C ASN A 282 18.68 7.15 -12.61
N LYS A 283 19.19 8.04 -11.75
CA LYS A 283 20.61 8.39 -11.71
C LYS A 283 21.50 7.34 -11.05
N ILE A 284 20.91 6.37 -10.34
CA ILE A 284 21.69 5.30 -9.69
C ILE A 284 22.00 4.19 -10.69
N ILE A 285 21.09 3.99 -11.66
CA ILE A 285 21.09 2.85 -12.57
C ILE A 285 21.73 3.20 -13.93
N MET A 286 21.78 4.48 -14.29
CA MET A 286 22.54 5.01 -15.45
C MET A 286 23.95 5.41 -15.04
#